data_AF-A0A084B4H2-F1
#
_entry.id   AF-A0A084B4H2-F1
#
_cell.length_a   1.000
_cell.length_b   1.000
_cell.length_c   1.000
_cell.angle_alpha   90.00
_cell.angle_beta   90.00
_cell.angle_gamma   90.00
#
_symmetry.space_group_name_H-M   'P 1'
#
loop_
_entity.id
_entity.type
_entity.pdbx_description
1 polymer ?
#
loop_
_entity_poly.entity_id
_entity_poly.type
_entity_poly.pdbx_seq_one_letter_code
_entity_poly.pdbx_strand_id
1 'polypeptide(L)'
;MSLSEVVVLQKQACTQVERFEVLRAEDVENLSEELRNLYERTEYLRRTYHSLRSDRRNFHSRICQYLHFPRAAEFSHQPMLKQEEALMELETLIDDRANKLEIAENRRVRVRQKLLEHVAAAATLSVPRGPHRQ
;
A
#
# COMPACT_ATOMS: atom_id res chain seq x y z
N MET A 1 -27.90 18.90 -1.91
CA MET A 1 -27.33 19.51 -0.69
C MET A 1 -27.97 20.86 -0.52
N SER A 2 -28.53 21.13 0.66
CA SER A 2 -29.12 22.45 0.93
C SER A 2 -28.01 23.51 1.07
N LEU A 3 -28.31 24.77 0.79
CA LEU A 3 -27.34 25.87 0.99
C LEU A 3 -26.84 25.93 2.44
N SER A 4 -27.71 25.58 3.41
CA SER A 4 -27.37 25.50 4.83
C SER A 4 -26.32 24.43 5.12
N GLU A 5 -26.46 23.23 4.54
CA GLU A 5 -25.47 22.16 4.67
C GLU A 5 -24.10 22.56 4.11
N VAL A 6 -24.08 23.23 2.95
CA VAL A 6 -22.83 23.67 2.31
C VAL A 6 -22.09 24.67 3.21
N VAL A 7 -22.81 25.62 3.82
CA VAL A 7 -22.22 26.61 4.74
C VAL A 7 -21.65 25.93 6.00
N VAL A 8 -22.35 24.94 6.55
CA VAL A 8 -21.87 24.17 7.70
C VAL A 8 -20.59 23.40 7.36
N LEU A 9 -20.57 22.71 6.21
CA LEU A 9 -19.39 21.97 5.74
C LEU A 9 -18.21 22.89 5.45
N GLN A 10 -18.46 24.05 4.85
CA GLN A 10 -17.42 25.06 4.60
C GLN A 10 -16.78 25.53 5.92
N LYS A 11 -17.61 25.87 6.92
CA LYS A 11 -17.12 26.30 8.23
C LYS A 11 -16.25 25.23 8.89
N GLN A 12 -16.70 23.96 8.84
CA GLN A 12 -15.93 22.84 9.36
C GLN A 12 -14.60 22.64 8.63
N ALA A 13 -14.61 22.72 7.29
CA ALA A 13 -13.40 22.61 6.48
C ALA A 13 -12.40 23.72 6.82
N CYS A 14 -12.84 24.98 6.96
CA CYS A 14 -11.97 26.08 7.39
C CYS A 14 -11.31 25.80 8.74
N THR A 15 -12.08 25.35 9.75
CA THR A 15 -11.54 25.00 11.06
C THR A 15 -10.55 23.83 11.02
N GLN A 16 -10.73 22.86 10.12
CA GLN A 16 -9.76 21.79 9.92
C GLN A 16 -8.48 22.30 9.26
N VAL A 17 -8.62 23.14 8.23
CA VAL A 17 -7.48 23.67 7.47
C VAL A 17 -6.60 24.60 8.30
N GLU A 18 -7.16 25.34 9.25
CA GLU A 18 -6.39 26.13 10.23
C GLU A 18 -5.36 25.32 11.03
N ARG A 19 -5.55 23.99 11.14
CA ARG A 19 -4.64 23.07 11.84
C ARG A 19 -3.59 22.47 10.91
N PHE A 20 -3.73 22.61 9.61
CA PHE A 20 -2.84 22.04 8.63
C PHE A 20 -1.65 22.96 8.36
N GLU A 21 -0.52 22.34 8.05
CA GLU A 21 0.75 23.01 7.83
C GLU A 21 1.00 23.19 6.33
N VAL A 22 1.37 24.41 5.92
CA VAL A 22 1.90 24.66 4.58
C VAL A 22 3.38 24.29 4.55
N LEU A 23 3.67 23.12 4.02
CA LEU A 23 5.02 22.60 3.80
C LEU A 23 5.86 23.44 2.84
N ARG A 24 7.19 23.32 2.99
CA ARG A 24 8.16 23.91 2.08
C ARG A 24 8.15 23.17 0.75
N ALA A 25 8.54 23.86 -0.33
CA ALA A 25 8.59 23.27 -1.67
C ALA A 25 9.43 21.99 -1.74
N GLU A 26 10.60 21.98 -1.08
CA GLU A 26 11.48 20.81 -1.00
C GLU A 26 10.81 19.62 -0.29
N ASP A 27 10.09 19.87 0.81
CA ASP A 27 9.39 18.81 1.53
C ASP A 27 8.24 18.24 0.68
N VAL A 28 7.55 19.08 -0.09
CA VAL A 28 6.49 18.64 -1.03
C VAL A 28 7.07 17.81 -2.17
N GLU A 29 8.22 18.21 -2.73
CA GLU A 29 8.92 17.48 -3.78
C GLU A 29 9.36 16.09 -3.28
N ASN A 30 10.03 16.05 -2.13
CA ASN A 30 10.47 14.81 -1.49
C ASN A 30 9.30 13.86 -1.19
N LEU A 31 8.22 14.38 -0.60
CA LEU A 31 7.02 13.57 -0.32
C LEU A 31 6.31 13.09 -1.60
N SER A 32 6.31 13.89 -2.66
CA SER A 32 5.71 13.53 -3.94
C SER A 32 6.51 12.43 -4.64
N GLU A 33 7.85 12.52 -4.62
CA GLU A 33 8.72 11.46 -5.11
C GLU A 33 8.57 10.19 -4.27
N GLU A 34 8.58 10.31 -2.95
CA GLU A 34 8.35 9.18 -2.04
C GLU A 34 7.00 8.50 -2.35
N LEU A 35 5.95 9.29 -2.56
CA LEU A 35 4.62 8.76 -2.87
C LEU A 35 4.62 7.94 -4.15
N ARG A 36 5.29 8.41 -5.21
CA ARG A 36 5.45 7.67 -6.47
C ARG A 36 6.19 6.35 -6.25
N ASN A 37 7.30 6.39 -5.52
CA ASN A 37 8.08 5.18 -5.20
C ASN A 37 7.27 4.18 -4.37
N LEU A 38 6.44 4.66 -3.43
CA LEU A 38 5.53 3.82 -2.66
C LEU A 38 4.43 3.19 -3.52
N TYR A 39 3.89 3.90 -4.51
CA TYR A 39 2.96 3.30 -5.47
C TYR A 39 3.61 2.14 -6.23
N GLU A 40 4.78 2.35 -6.82
CA GLU A 40 5.50 1.30 -7.56
C GLU A 40 5.84 0.12 -6.65
N ARG A 41 6.32 0.40 -5.43
CA ARG A 41 6.68 -0.63 -4.45
C ARG A 41 5.46 -1.44 -4.00
N THR A 42 4.34 -0.79 -3.71
CA THR A 42 3.10 -1.48 -3.30
C THR A 42 2.56 -2.36 -4.42
N GLU A 43 2.57 -1.91 -5.68
CA GLU A 43 2.18 -2.72 -6.84
C GLU A 43 3.10 -3.94 -7.01
N TYR A 44 4.43 -3.74 -6.92
CA TYR A 44 5.39 -4.84 -7.00
C TYR A 44 5.18 -5.89 -5.90
N LEU A 45 5.01 -5.44 -4.65
CA LEU A 45 4.76 -6.31 -3.51
C LEU A 45 3.45 -7.09 -3.68
N ARG A 46 2.38 -6.44 -4.14
CA ARG A 46 1.09 -7.09 -4.38
C ARG A 46 1.18 -8.17 -5.46
N ARG A 47 1.86 -7.88 -6.58
CA ARG A 47 2.12 -8.87 -7.65
C ARG A 47 2.90 -10.07 -7.13
N THR A 48 3.98 -9.82 -6.40
CA THR A 48 4.84 -10.88 -5.86
C THR A 48 4.08 -11.74 -4.85
N TYR A 49 3.36 -11.11 -3.91
CA TYR A 49 2.51 -11.79 -2.95
C TYR A 49 1.46 -12.69 -3.62
N HIS A 50 0.82 -12.21 -4.69
CA HIS A 50 -0.16 -12.99 -5.42
C HIS A 50 0.48 -14.20 -6.12
N SER A 51 1.67 -14.04 -6.71
CA SER A 51 2.46 -15.14 -7.27
C SER A 51 2.77 -16.20 -6.21
N LEU A 52 3.32 -15.81 -5.06
CA LEU A 52 3.66 -16.73 -3.98
C LEU A 52 2.42 -17.48 -3.45
N ARG A 53 1.28 -16.80 -3.35
CA ARG A 53 0.01 -17.44 -2.98
C ARG A 53 -0.47 -18.45 -4.03
N SER A 54 -0.26 -18.17 -5.32
CA SER A 54 -0.54 -19.11 -6.40
C SER A 54 0.39 -20.32 -6.31
N ASP A 55 1.68 -20.10 -6.11
CA ASP A 55 2.68 -21.15 -5.96
C ASP A 55 2.34 -22.06 -4.77
N ARG A 56 1.94 -21.49 -3.63
CA ARG A 56 1.50 -22.25 -2.45
C ARG A 56 0.30 -23.14 -2.76
N ARG A 57 -0.71 -22.62 -3.47
CA ARG A 57 -1.88 -23.40 -3.90
C ARG A 57 -1.48 -24.56 -4.82
N ASN A 58 -0.55 -24.32 -5.73
CA ASN A 58 -0.04 -25.34 -6.65
C ASN A 58 0.74 -26.44 -5.89
N PHE A 59 1.59 -26.06 -4.93
CA PHE A 59 2.30 -27.01 -4.06
C PHE A 59 1.31 -27.87 -3.27
N HIS A 60 0.35 -27.24 -2.61
CA HIS A 60 -0.67 -27.96 -1.84
C HIS A 60 -1.47 -28.94 -2.71
N SER A 61 -1.88 -28.52 -3.91
CA SER A 61 -2.59 -29.40 -4.84
C SER A 61 -1.75 -30.62 -5.26
N ARG A 62 -0.45 -30.44 -5.50
CA ARG A 62 0.47 -31.54 -5.82
C ARG A 62 0.63 -32.52 -4.65
N ILE A 63 0.76 -32.01 -3.43
CA ILE A 63 0.81 -32.82 -2.20
C ILE A 63 -0.49 -33.64 -2.09
N CYS A 64 -1.66 -33.02 -2.23
CA CYS A 64 -2.94 -33.74 -2.18
C CYS A 64 -3.05 -34.83 -3.26
N GLN A 65 -2.61 -34.56 -4.49
CA GLN A 65 -2.61 -35.55 -5.57
C GLN A 65 -1.70 -36.74 -5.25
N TYR A 66 -0.50 -36.47 -4.73
CA TYR A 66 0.45 -37.51 -4.32
C TYR A 66 -0.13 -38.40 -3.21
N LEU A 67 -0.77 -37.81 -2.21
CA LEU A 67 -1.43 -38.53 -1.12
C LEU A 67 -2.65 -39.35 -1.60
N HIS A 68 -3.39 -38.84 -2.59
CA HIS A 68 -4.63 -39.47 -3.08
C HIS A 68 -4.39 -40.67 -4.01
N PHE A 69 -3.22 -40.79 -4.66
CA PHE A 69 -2.91 -41.89 -5.57
C PHE A 69 -1.67 -42.69 -5.12
N PRO A 70 -1.82 -43.63 -4.17
CA PRO A 70 -0.72 -44.39 -3.56
C PRO A 70 0.07 -45.32 -4.50
N ARG A 71 -0.34 -45.45 -5.76
CA ARG A 71 0.24 -46.41 -6.72
C ARG A 71 1.37 -45.82 -7.59
N ALA A 72 1.63 -44.51 -7.52
CA ALA A 72 2.67 -43.86 -8.31
C ALA A 72 3.95 -43.66 -7.46
N ALA A 73 4.85 -44.64 -7.55
CA ALA A 73 6.13 -44.72 -6.84
C ALA A 73 6.01 -44.92 -5.33
N GLU A 74 6.89 -45.77 -4.79
CA GLU A 74 7.04 -46.02 -3.36
C GLU A 74 6.98 -44.70 -2.58
N PHE A 75 6.08 -44.62 -1.60
CA PHE A 75 5.93 -43.49 -0.68
C PHE A 75 7.26 -43.21 0.00
N SER A 76 8.11 -42.42 -0.65
CA SER A 76 9.41 -42.06 -0.10
C SER A 76 9.19 -40.86 0.82
N HIS A 77 9.47 -41.08 2.09
CA HIS A 77 9.31 -40.06 3.14
C HIS A 77 10.19 -38.83 2.89
N GLN A 78 11.33 -39.01 2.21
CA GLN A 78 12.33 -37.97 1.99
C GLN A 78 11.87 -36.87 1.01
N PRO A 79 11.35 -37.16 -0.20
CA PRO A 79 10.77 -36.14 -1.08
C PRO A 79 9.56 -35.42 -0.48
N MET A 80 8.73 -36.12 0.30
CA MET A 80 7.58 -35.51 0.97
C MET A 80 8.03 -34.51 2.04
N LEU A 81 9.00 -34.88 2.88
CA LEU A 81 9.57 -33.98 3.88
C LEU A 81 10.14 -32.70 3.24
N LYS A 82 10.88 -32.83 2.14
CA LYS A 82 11.42 -31.67 1.41
C LYS A 82 10.33 -30.76 0.83
N GLN A 83 9.19 -31.32 0.42
CA GLN A 83 8.06 -30.52 -0.05
C GLN A 83 7.39 -29.74 1.09
N GLU A 84 7.25 -30.35 2.27
CA GLU A 84 6.75 -29.68 3.47
C GLU A 84 7.69 -28.56 3.94
N GLU A 85 9.01 -28.80 3.95
CA GLU A 85 10.02 -27.78 4.25
C GLU A 85 9.93 -26.58 3.29
N ALA A 86 9.84 -26.84 1.97
CA ALA A 86 9.68 -25.80 0.97
C ALA A 86 8.35 -25.03 1.12
N LEU A 87 7.29 -25.71 1.59
CA LEU A 87 5.99 -25.08 1.86
C LEU A 87 6.09 -24.12 3.06
N MET A 88 6.76 -24.52 4.14
CA MET A 88 6.98 -23.66 5.32
C MET A 88 7.84 -22.43 4.97
N GLU A 89 8.87 -22.60 4.15
CA GLU A 89 9.68 -21.47 3.64
C GLU A 89 8.82 -20.51 2.82
N LEU A 90 7.95 -21.04 1.95
CA LEU A 90 7.04 -20.23 1.15
C LEU A 90 6.01 -19.48 2.01
N GLU A 91 5.50 -20.08 3.08
CA GLU A 91 4.61 -19.42 4.04
C GLU A 91 5.32 -18.27 4.75
N THR A 92 6.55 -18.50 5.21
CA THR A 92 7.38 -17.46 5.83
C THR A 92 7.61 -16.29 4.87
N LEU A 93 7.89 -16.57 3.60
CA LEU A 93 8.04 -15.55 2.56
C LEU A 93 6.73 -14.80 2.27
N ILE A 94 5.58 -15.48 2.29
CA ILE A 94 4.27 -14.86 2.12
C ILE A 94 4.01 -13.87 3.26
N ASP A 95 4.29 -14.26 4.51
CA ASP A 95 4.07 -13.42 5.69
C ASP A 95 4.98 -12.18 5.70
N ASP A 96 6.27 -12.35 5.38
CA ASP A 96 7.20 -11.22 5.21
C ASP A 96 6.72 -10.25 4.12
N ARG A 97 6.23 -10.77 2.99
CA ARG A 97 5.68 -9.94 1.91
C ARG A 97 4.39 -9.23 2.31
N ALA A 98 3.51 -9.89 3.05
CA ALA A 98 2.29 -9.29 3.56
C ALA A 98 2.60 -8.14 4.53
N ASN A 99 3.51 -8.35 5.48
CA ASN A 99 3.96 -7.31 6.41
C ASN A 99 4.59 -6.12 5.67
N LYS A 100 5.50 -6.38 4.72
CA LYS A 100 6.12 -5.32 3.90
C LYS A 100 5.08 -4.54 3.09
N LEU A 101 4.06 -5.21 2.57
CA LEU A 101 2.96 -4.56 1.84
C LEU A 101 2.15 -3.65 2.76
N GLU A 102 1.79 -4.12 3.95
CA GLU A 102 1.05 -3.33 4.95
C GLU A 102 1.84 -2.08 5.36
N ILE A 103 3.14 -2.22 5.67
CA ILE A 103 4.00 -1.08 6.03
C ILE A 103 4.03 -0.05 4.89
N ALA A 104 4.23 -0.50 3.64
CA ALA A 104 4.31 0.37 2.48
C ALA A 104 2.96 1.08 2.20
N GLU A 105 1.83 0.37 2.32
CA GLU A 105 0.50 0.95 2.14
C GLU A 105 0.17 1.98 3.24
N ASN A 106 0.49 1.67 4.50
CA ASN A 106 0.33 2.59 5.62
C ASN A 106 1.15 3.87 5.42
N ARG A 107 2.41 3.74 4.97
CA ARG A 107 3.25 4.90 4.66
C ARG A 107 2.66 5.71 3.51
N ARG A 108 2.20 5.05 2.44
CA ARG A 108 1.57 5.69 1.27
C ARG A 108 0.35 6.53 1.67
N VAL A 109 -0.51 6.00 2.53
CA VAL A 109 -1.70 6.72 3.04
C VAL A 109 -1.28 7.96 3.83
N ARG A 110 -0.29 7.85 4.72
CA ARG A 110 0.19 8.99 5.52
C ARG A 110 0.81 10.09 4.65
N VAL A 111 1.65 9.73 3.69
CA VAL A 111 2.27 10.70 2.77
C VAL A 111 1.20 11.40 1.92
N ARG A 112 0.26 10.64 1.36
CA ARG A 112 -0.86 11.22 0.59
C ARG A 112 -1.70 12.17 1.42
N GLN A 113 -2.03 11.80 2.67
CA GLN A 113 -2.79 12.64 3.58
C GLN A 113 -2.05 13.95 3.85
N LYS A 114 -0.76 13.89 4.18
CA LYS A 114 0.06 15.08 4.47
C LYS A 114 0.16 16.03 3.26
N LEU A 115 0.27 15.49 2.05
CA LEU A 115 0.23 16.29 0.82
C LEU A 115 -1.14 16.94 0.59
N LEU A 116 -2.25 16.24 0.85
CA LEU A 116 -3.60 16.81 0.75
C LEU A 116 -3.85 17.91 1.78
N GLU A 117 -3.38 17.72 3.01
CA GLU A 117 -3.43 18.74 4.07
C GLU A 117 -2.67 20.01 3.67
N HIS A 118 -1.46 19.85 3.12
CA HIS A 118 -0.70 20.96 2.56
C HIS A 118 -1.47 21.69 1.45
N VAL A 119 -2.01 20.96 0.47
CA VAL A 119 -2.78 21.56 -0.65
C VAL A 119 -3.97 22.34 -0.13
N ALA A 120 -4.71 21.79 0.85
CA ALA A 120 -5.85 22.46 1.45
C ALA A 120 -5.43 23.75 2.17
N ALA A 121 -4.37 23.69 2.99
CA ALA A 121 -3.81 24.86 3.67
C ALA A 121 -3.34 25.93 2.69
N ALA A 122 -2.53 25.55 1.70
CA ALA A 122 -1.98 26.46 0.70
C ALA A 122 -3.07 27.12 -0.14
N ALA A 123 -4.13 26.39 -0.51
CA ALA A 123 -5.25 26.93 -1.29
C ALA A 123 -6.09 27.96 -0.52
N THR A 124 -6.12 27.88 0.82
CA THR A 124 -6.83 28.87 1.66
C THR A 124 -6.02 30.12 1.97
N LEU A 125 -4.70 30.10 1.75
CA LEU A 125 -3.88 31.30 1.88
C LEU A 125 -4.24 32.27 0.75
N SER A 126 -4.78 33.43 1.11
CA SER A 126 -4.99 34.53 0.18
C SER A 126 -3.63 35.04 -0.29
N VAL A 127 -3.15 34.57 -1.45
CA VAL A 127 -1.97 35.15 -2.09
C VAL A 127 -2.34 36.57 -2.52
N PRO A 128 -1.66 37.63 -2.03
CA PRO A 128 -1.85 38.96 -2.58
C PRO A 128 -1.42 38.88 -4.05
N ARG A 129 -2.37 39.03 -4.98
CA ARG A 129 -2.01 39.27 -6.39
C ARG A 129 -1.24 40.59 -6.40
N GLY A 130 0.08 40.50 -6.41
CA GLY A 130 0.94 41.64 -6.65
C GLY A 130 0.50 42.33 -7.95
N PRO A 131 0.57 43.66 -8.03
CA PRO A 131 0.02 44.39 -9.17
C PRO A 131 0.74 43.91 -10.45
N HIS A 132 -0.05 43.38 -11.39
CA HIS A 132 0.37 43.20 -12.76
C HIS A 132 0.87 44.56 -13.26
N ARG A 133 2.20 44.73 -13.34
CA ARG A 133 2.78 45.84 -14.11
C ARG A 133 2.59 45.52 -15.59
N GLN A 134 1.91 46.46 -16.25
CA GLN A 134 1.70 46.54 -17.69
C GLN A 134 3.02 46.57 -18.46
#